data_AF-A0A2I0F8S7-F1
#
_entry.id   AF-A0A2I0F8S7-F1
#
_cell.length_a   1.000
_cell.length_b   1.000
_cell.length_c   1.000
_cell.angle_alpha   90.00
_cell.angle_beta   90.00
_cell.angle_gamma   90.00
#
_symmetry.space_group_name_H-M   'P 1'
#
loop_
_entity.id
_entity.type
_entity.pdbx_description
1 polymer ?
#
loop_
_entity_poly.entity_id
_entity_poly.type
_entity_poly.pdbx_seq_one_letter_code
_entity_poly.pdbx_strand_id
1 'polypeptide(L)' 'MNQLTETSIACPYCGETLEVLIDPADLGQQYIEDCQVCCKPINFLVSESADDELAVTVYTDDEAF' A
#
# COMPACT_ATOMS: atom_id res chain seq x y z
N MET A 1 16.90 2.68 -14.06
CA MET A 1 16.73 2.06 -12.75
C MET A 1 15.54 2.75 -12.11
N ASN A 2 14.39 2.07 -11.95
CA ASN A 2 13.28 2.62 -11.17
C ASN A 2 13.72 2.66 -9.71
N GLN A 3 13.55 3.81 -9.08
CA GLN A 3 13.82 3.99 -7.66
C GLN A 3 12.55 3.62 -6.90
N LEU A 4 12.56 2.46 -6.25
CA LEU A 4 11.49 2.04 -5.35
C LEU A 4 11.66 2.76 -4.02
N THR A 5 10.54 3.19 -3.43
CA THR A 5 10.49 3.82 -2.11
C THR A 5 10.03 2.80 -1.08
N GLU A 6 10.86 2.53 -0.09
CA GLU A 6 10.51 1.68 1.04
C GLU A 6 9.59 2.43 2.00
N THR A 7 8.46 1.82 2.35
CA THR A 7 7.51 2.37 3.31
C THR A 7 6.93 1.27 4.20
N SER A 8 6.58 1.63 5.43
CA SER A 8 6.01 0.70 6.40
C SER A 8 4.51 0.99 6.57
N ILE A 9 3.69 -0.03 6.36
CA ILE A 9 2.24 0.05 6.51
C ILE A 9 1.76 -0.93 7.58
N ALA A 10 0.64 -0.63 8.22
CA ALA A 10 -0.01 -1.56 9.14
C ALA A 10 -1.10 -2.34 8.40
N CYS A 11 -1.08 -3.67 8.52
CA CYS A 11 -2.11 -4.53 7.94
C CYS A 11 -3.47 -4.21 8.60
N PRO A 12 -4.51 -3.82 7.84
CA PRO A 12 -5.82 -3.48 8.39
C PRO A 12 -6.57 -4.70 8.97
N TYR A 13 -6.09 -5.92 8.70
CA TYR A 13 -6.70 -7.16 9.19
C TYR A 13 -6.10 -7.65 10.52
N CYS A 14 -4.77 -7.83 10.58
CA CYS A 14 -4.10 -8.37 11.76
C CYS A 14 -3.34 -7.33 12.59
N GLY A 15 -3.16 -6.11 12.07
CA GLY A 15 -2.40 -5.04 12.73
C GLY A 15 -0.88 -5.17 12.61
N GLU A 16 -0.38 -6.15 11.87
CA GLU A 16 1.06 -6.35 11.69
C GLU A 16 1.68 -5.24 10.84
N THR A 17 2.91 -4.81 11.17
CA THR A 17 3.67 -3.89 10.33
C THR A 17 4.31 -4.64 9.16
N LEU A 18 4.01 -4.21 7.94
CA LEU A 18 4.55 -4.75 6.69
C LEU A 18 5.44 -3.70 6.03
N GLU A 19 6.59 -4.12 5.52
CA GLU A 19 7.48 -3.29 4.70
C GLU A 19 7.13 -3.52 3.23
N VAL A 20 6.76 -2.44 2.52
CA VAL A 20 6.37 -2.49 1.11
C VAL A 20 7.21 -1.53 0.29
N LEU A 21 7.35 -1.86 -1.00
CA LEU A 21 8.11 -1.08 -1.97
C LEU A 21 7.15 -0.41 -2.93
N ILE A 22 7.15 0.91 -2.95
CA ILE A 22 6.29 1.72 -3.82
C ILE A 22 7.09 2.22 -5.02
N ASP A 23 6.62 1.92 -6.24
CA ASP A 23 7.16 2.51 -7.46
C ASP A 23 6.41 3.82 -7.77
N PRO A 24 7.09 4.95 -8.03
CA PRO A 24 6.44 6.15 -8.56
C PRO A 24 5.63 5.90 -9.85
N ALA A 25 5.94 4.86 -10.62
CA ALA A 25 5.15 4.46 -11.78
C ALA A 25 3.75 3.93 -11.42
N ASP A 26 3.52 3.53 -10.16
CA ASP A 26 2.23 3.08 -9.64
C ASP A 26 1.36 4.21 -9.09
N LEU A 27 1.78 5.47 -9.23
CA LEU A 27 1.01 6.63 -8.80
C LEU A 27 -0.38 6.67 -9.48
N GLY A 28 -1.42 6.69 -8.66
CA GLY A 28 -2.82 6.64 -9.10
C GLY A 28 -3.32 5.25 -9.47
N GLN A 29 -2.49 4.20 -9.32
CA GLN A 29 -2.91 2.82 -9.47
C GLN A 29 -3.38 2.25 -8.13
N GLN A 30 -4.41 1.40 -8.21
CA GLN A 30 -4.88 0.58 -7.11
C GLN A 30 -4.54 -0.87 -7.43
N TYR A 31 -3.97 -1.57 -6.47
CA TYR A 31 -3.66 -2.99 -6.57
C TYR A 31 -3.92 -3.69 -5.24
N ILE A 32 -3.95 -5.03 -5.28
CA ILE A 32 -4.21 -5.86 -4.10
C ILE A 32 -2.96 -6.70 -3.84
N GLU A 33 -2.47 -6.69 -2.60
CA GLU A 33 -1.44 -7.61 -2.12
C GLU A 33 -1.88 -8.33 -0.86
N ASP A 34 -1.47 -9.58 -0.71
CA ASP A 34 -1.77 -10.38 0.47
C ASP A 34 -0.82 -10.06 1.64
N CYS A 35 -1.39 -9.93 2.83
CA CYS A 35 -0.61 -9.83 4.06
C CYS A 35 0.28 -11.07 4.24
N GLN A 36 1.59 -10.85 4.43
CA GLN A 36 2.57 -11.92 4.63
C GLN A 36 2.38 -12.71 5.95
N VAL A 37 1.53 -12.23 6.85
CA VAL A 37 1.26 -12.85 8.16
C VAL A 37 -0.10 -13.52 8.22
N CYS A 38 -1.17 -12.83 7.83
CA CYS A 38 -2.54 -13.36 7.93
C CYS A 38 -3.15 -13.82 6.59
N CYS A 39 -2.41 -13.71 5.48
CA CYS A 39 -2.86 -14.10 4.12
C CYS A 39 -4.23 -13.51 3.74
N LYS A 40 -4.47 -12.24 4.12
CA LYS A 40 -5.68 -11.50 3.76
C LYS A 40 -5.36 -10.49 2.65
N PRO A 41 -6.27 -10.29 1.68
CA PRO A 41 -6.06 -9.35 0.58
C PRO A 41 -6.20 -7.91 1.08
N ILE A 42 -5.11 -7.15 1.03
CA ILE A 42 -5.07 -5.72 1.38
C ILE A 42 -5.12 -4.92 0.08
N ASN A 43 -5.99 -3.91 0.02
CA ASN A 43 -6.00 -2.96 -1.08
C ASN A 43 -4.94 -1.87 -0.81
N PHE A 44 -4.12 -1.61 -1.81
CA PHE A 44 -3.10 -0.57 -1.83
C PHE A 44 -3.50 0.50 -2.83
N LEU A 45 -3.51 1.75 -2.37
CA LEU A 45 -3.72 2.93 -3.19
C LEU A 45 -2.49 3.82 -3.09
N VAL A 46 -1.77 3.97 -4.21
CA VAL A 46 -0.63 4.87 -4.30
C VAL A 46 -1.12 6.24 -4.72
N SER A 47 -0.82 7.23 -3.90
CA SER A 47 -1.21 8.62 -4.10
C SER A 47 -0.02 9.54 -3.90
N GLU A 48 -0.08 10.72 -4.49
CA GLU A 48 0.85 11.79 -4.19
C GLU A 48 0.31 12.61 -3.02
N SER A 49 1.13 12.83 -2.01
CA SER A 49 0.80 13.74 -0.91
C SER A 49 1.01 15.20 -1.33
N ALA A 50 0.56 16.14 -0.50
CA ALA A 50 0.68 17.58 -0.77
C ALA A 50 2.14 18.09 -0.79
N ASP A 51 3.09 17.29 -0.31
CA ASP A 51 4.53 17.61 -0.23
C ASP A 51 5.34 16.99 -1.38
N ASP A 52 4.69 16.55 -2.48
CA ASP A 52 5.29 15.82 -3.61
C ASP A 52 5.94 14.47 -3.19
N GLU A 53 5.61 13.95 -2.00
CA GLU A 53 6.05 12.64 -1.53
C GLU A 53 5.01 11.56 -1.85
N LEU A 54 5.47 10.38 -2.26
CA LEU A 54 4.61 9.21 -2.48
C LEU A 54 4.02 8.74 -1.15
N ALA A 55 2.69 8.69 -1.09
CA ALA A 55 1.95 8.17 0.04
C ALA A 55 1.13 6.94 -0.38
N VAL A 56 1.20 5.89 0.43
CA VAL A 56 0.40 4.68 0.21
C VAL A 56 -0.70 4.61 1.26
N THR A 57 -1.93 4.40 0.81
CA THR A 57 -3.08 4.15 1.68
C THR A 57 -3.49 2.70 1.55
N VAL A 58 -3.68 2.04 2.69
CA VAL A 58 -4.10 0.63 2.73
C VAL A 58 -5.46 0.47 3.39
N TYR A 59 -6.30 -0.38 2.81
CA TYR A 59 -7.65 -0.64 3.32
C TYR A 59 -8.10 -2.07 3.00
N THR A 60 -9.22 -2.48 3.61
CA THR A 60 -9.79 -3.81 3.40
C THR A 60 -10.63 -3.88 2.13
N ASP A 61 -10.71 -5.05 1.51
CA ASP A 61 -11.55 -5.30 0.32
C ASP A 61 -13.06 -5.09 0.56
N ASP A 62 -13.50 -5.12 1.81
CA ASP A 62 -14.91 -4.96 2.20
C ASP A 62 -15.40 -3.49 2.08
N GLU A 63 -14.50 -2.53 1.89
CA GLU A 63 -14.80 -1.10 1.75
C GLU A 63 -14.96 -0.63 0.28
N ALA A 64 -15.42 -1.51 -0.60
CA ALA A 64 -15.85 -1.13 -1.95
C ALA A 64 -17.26 -0.50 -1.91
N PHE A 65 -17.34 0.84 -1.80
CA PHE A 65 -18.59 1.61 -1.96
C PHE A 65 -18.78 2.09 -3.40
#